data_AF-A0A0D1WL58-F1
#
_entry.id   AF-A0A0D1WL58-F1
#
_cell.length_a   1.000
_cell.length_b   1.000
_cell.length_c   1.000
_cell.angle_alpha   90.00
_cell.angle_beta   90.00
_cell.angle_gamma   90.00
#
_symmetry.space_group_name_H-M   'P 1'
#
loop_
_entity.id
_entity.type
_entity.pdbx_description
1 polymer ?
#
loop_
_entity_poly.entity_id
_entity_poly.type
_entity_poly.pdbx_seq_one_letter_code
_entity_poly.pdbx_strand_id
1 'polypeptide(L)'
;MQLDSHRCQPSFAEMHFPLFRRCGALPTATSTPHDALPATDPNGPVEDWQTVRRFHFRMMRKQVRSVIFMMALMEALRHGPLQLAYSGKHGYPQPGPEDFGIAYNVGYFLSWLYVCLFMIVYVPLFSWWVPKSEPSDSTDPSATDKLAHVLKVINMYLIPFTIGIALVQHLFYIVSCFIYVDSRAKKSCAFPPNTRKNWIVRGLFLLGIAISTISGYFIFKMLAAQDLAHVKDIEYYIIVVPFQINFGIFLGTIMQFRMEKIAARRAAKAARAEFNASYSEKQRLLDV
;
A
#
# COMPACT_ATOMS: atom_id res chain seq x y z
N MET A 1 1.15 -45.02 -13.51
CA MET A 1 -0.02 -44.26 -14.01
C MET A 1 -0.57 -43.47 -12.83
N GLN A 2 -0.70 -42.15 -12.79
CA GLN A 2 -0.39 -41.04 -13.67
C GLN A 2 -0.41 -39.82 -12.74
N LEU A 3 0.67 -39.04 -12.70
CA LEU A 3 0.79 -37.82 -11.90
C LEU A 3 0.12 -36.68 -12.66
N ASP A 4 -1.00 -36.15 -12.17
CA ASP A 4 -1.60 -34.93 -12.72
C ASP A 4 -1.05 -33.68 -12.04
N SER A 5 -0.07 -33.14 -12.73
CA SER A 5 0.49 -31.80 -12.61
C SER A 5 -0.47 -30.80 -13.25
N HIS A 6 -1.12 -29.94 -12.46
CA HIS A 6 -1.70 -28.70 -12.97
C HIS A 6 -0.91 -27.51 -12.45
N ARG A 7 0.08 -27.12 -13.28
CA ARG A 7 0.76 -25.83 -13.27
C ARG A 7 -0.28 -24.69 -13.27
N CYS A 8 -0.23 -23.85 -12.23
CA CYS A 8 -0.72 -22.48 -12.31
C CYS A 8 0.11 -21.71 -13.35
N GLN A 9 -0.46 -21.45 -14.53
CA GLN A 9 0.03 -20.41 -15.43
C GLN A 9 -0.34 -19.03 -14.86
N PRO A 10 0.59 -18.08 -14.77
CA PRO A 10 0.26 -16.68 -14.50
C PRO A 10 -0.18 -16.01 -15.81
N SER A 11 -1.46 -15.69 -15.93
CA SER A 11 -1.94 -14.79 -16.98
C SER A 11 -1.55 -13.35 -16.66
N PHE A 12 -0.49 -12.88 -17.32
CA PHE A 12 -0.23 -11.46 -17.51
C PHE A 12 -1.20 -10.94 -18.59
N ALA A 13 -2.35 -10.42 -18.17
CA ALA A 13 -3.19 -9.59 -19.03
C ALA A 13 -4.06 -8.66 -18.18
N GLU A 14 -4.06 -7.39 -18.57
CA GLU A 14 -5.02 -6.34 -18.21
C GLU A 14 -4.95 -5.76 -16.79
N MET A 15 -4.00 -4.83 -16.62
CA MET A 15 -4.05 -3.80 -15.60
C MET A 15 -5.15 -2.77 -15.97
N HIS A 16 -6.41 -3.10 -15.73
CA HIS A 16 -7.51 -2.13 -15.84
C HIS A 16 -7.50 -1.17 -14.64
N PHE A 17 -7.17 0.10 -14.86
CA PHE A 17 -7.40 1.19 -13.92
C PHE A 17 -8.91 1.47 -13.84
N PRO A 18 -9.59 1.25 -12.70
CA PRO A 18 -11.04 1.45 -12.59
C PRO A 18 -11.39 2.89 -12.21
N LEU A 19 -10.65 3.88 -12.71
CA LEU A 19 -10.79 5.28 -12.26
C LEU A 19 -11.86 6.07 -13.04
N PHE A 20 -12.34 5.56 -14.18
CA PHE A 20 -13.38 6.23 -14.95
C PHE A 20 -14.26 5.23 -15.71
N ARG A 21 -15.14 4.49 -15.03
CA ARG A 21 -16.29 3.89 -15.72
C ARG A 21 -17.47 4.83 -15.61
N ARG A 22 -17.58 5.68 -16.63
CA ARG A 22 -18.71 6.57 -16.95
C ARG A 22 -20.02 5.81 -16.69
N CYS A 23 -20.85 6.34 -15.79
CA CYS A 23 -22.27 5.99 -15.78
C CYS A 23 -22.85 6.41 -17.13
N GLY A 24 -23.42 5.46 -17.86
CA GLY A 24 -24.09 5.76 -19.12
C GLY A 24 -24.67 4.51 -19.76
N ALA A 25 -25.99 4.36 -19.68
CA ALA A 25 -26.87 4.34 -20.85
C ALA A 25 -28.33 4.25 -20.40
N LEU A 26 -29.06 5.34 -20.66
CA LEU A 26 -30.52 5.43 -20.64
C LEU A 26 -31.07 4.68 -21.87
N PRO A 27 -32.12 3.84 -21.76
CA PRO A 27 -33.04 3.62 -22.85
C PRO A 27 -34.32 4.42 -22.59
N THR A 28 -34.63 5.29 -23.53
CA THR A 28 -35.82 6.13 -23.56
C THR A 28 -37.08 5.29 -23.78
N ALA A 29 -38.05 5.50 -22.89
CA ALA A 29 -39.52 5.42 -23.05
C ALA A 29 -40.19 4.15 -23.62
N THR A 30 -40.93 3.45 -22.75
CA THR A 30 -42.38 3.26 -22.90
C THR A 30 -43.04 2.92 -21.54
N SER A 31 -43.84 3.89 -21.05
CA SER A 31 -45.02 3.77 -20.18
C SER A 31 -45.10 2.72 -19.05
N THR A 32 -44.93 3.17 -17.79
CA THR A 32 -45.94 3.12 -16.70
C THR A 32 -45.32 3.65 -15.39
N PRO A 33 -46.07 4.38 -14.53
CA PRO A 33 -45.52 5.05 -13.37
C PRO A 33 -45.57 4.13 -12.15
N HIS A 34 -44.42 3.65 -11.69
CA HIS A 34 -44.21 3.34 -10.29
C HIS A 34 -42.72 3.50 -9.97
N ASP A 35 -42.43 4.46 -9.10
CA ASP A 35 -41.14 4.64 -8.46
C ASP A 35 -40.68 3.33 -7.81
N ALA A 36 -39.79 2.62 -8.48
CA ALA A 36 -39.00 1.56 -7.89
C ALA A 36 -37.54 1.83 -8.26
N LEU A 37 -36.80 2.39 -7.28
CA LEU A 37 -35.34 2.28 -7.24
C LEU A 37 -34.98 0.82 -7.59
N PRO A 38 -33.93 0.56 -8.40
CA PRO A 38 -33.56 -0.81 -8.73
C PRO A 38 -33.29 -1.55 -7.43
N ALA A 39 -34.18 -2.50 -7.11
CA ALA A 39 -34.07 -3.32 -5.94
C ALA A 39 -32.71 -4.01 -5.99
N THR A 40 -31.87 -3.72 -4.99
CA THR A 40 -30.65 -4.46 -4.72
C THR A 40 -31.03 -5.93 -4.65
N ASP A 41 -30.64 -6.73 -5.64
CA ASP A 41 -30.91 -8.17 -5.64
C ASP A 41 -30.32 -8.75 -4.34
N PRO A 42 -31.16 -9.21 -3.39
CA PRO A 42 -30.70 -9.70 -2.09
C PRO A 42 -29.88 -11.00 -2.21
N ASN A 43 -29.89 -11.63 -3.39
CA ASN A 43 -29.12 -12.83 -3.73
C ASN A 43 -27.89 -12.54 -4.60
N GLY A 44 -27.61 -11.26 -4.88
CA GLY A 44 -26.40 -10.87 -5.61
C GLY A 44 -25.12 -11.24 -4.84
N PRO A 45 -24.00 -11.52 -5.53
CA PRO A 45 -22.74 -11.86 -4.86
C PRO A 45 -22.31 -10.73 -3.92
N VAL A 46 -22.25 -11.01 -2.62
CA VAL A 46 -21.81 -10.07 -1.58
C VAL A 46 -20.28 -10.14 -1.44
N GLU A 47 -19.61 -9.00 -1.56
CA GLU A 47 -18.18 -8.87 -1.22
C GLU A 47 -18.01 -8.83 0.29
N ASP A 48 -17.27 -9.80 0.82
CA ASP A 48 -16.88 -9.83 2.23
C ASP A 48 -15.94 -8.66 2.55
N TRP A 49 -16.26 -7.94 3.64
CA TRP A 49 -15.50 -6.79 4.11
C TRP A 49 -14.02 -7.12 4.34
N GLN A 50 -13.71 -8.36 4.75
CA GLN A 50 -12.32 -8.78 4.97
C GLN A 50 -11.52 -8.79 3.67
N THR A 51 -12.12 -9.26 2.58
CA THR A 51 -11.48 -9.31 1.26
C THR A 51 -11.21 -7.91 0.73
N VAL A 52 -12.21 -7.05 0.76
CA VAL A 52 -12.12 -5.64 0.33
C VAL A 52 -11.04 -4.92 1.14
N ARG A 53 -11.02 -5.13 2.45
CA ARG A 53 -10.04 -4.48 3.32
C ARG A 53 -8.62 -5.01 3.13
N ARG A 54 -8.44 -6.33 2.97
CA ARG A 54 -7.13 -6.92 2.61
C ARG A 54 -6.60 -6.33 1.32
N PHE A 55 -7.46 -6.10 0.33
CA PHE A 55 -7.09 -5.43 -0.91
C PHE A 55 -6.60 -4.00 -0.65
N HIS A 56 -7.36 -3.18 0.07
CA HIS A 56 -6.96 -1.81 0.39
C HIS A 56 -5.65 -1.76 1.19
N PHE A 57 -5.45 -2.65 2.18
CA PHE A 57 -4.18 -2.75 2.91
C PHE A 57 -3.00 -3.13 2.04
N ARG A 58 -3.19 -4.05 1.08
CA ARG A 58 -2.13 -4.41 0.12
C ARG A 58 -1.78 -3.20 -0.74
N MET A 59 -2.77 -2.46 -1.22
CA MET A 59 -2.53 -1.27 -2.03
C MET A 59 -1.88 -0.14 -1.24
N MET A 60 -2.35 0.18 -0.02
CA MET A 60 -1.71 1.16 0.85
C MET A 60 -0.25 0.82 1.14
N ARG A 61 0.06 -0.45 1.43
CA ARG A 61 1.45 -0.90 1.62
C ARG A 61 2.30 -0.80 0.35
N LYS A 62 1.73 -1.10 -0.82
CA LYS A 62 2.42 -0.89 -2.11
C LYS A 62 2.74 0.59 -2.31
N GLN A 63 1.80 1.49 -2.06
CA GLN A 63 2.03 2.93 -2.20
C GLN A 63 3.15 3.43 -1.27
N VAL A 64 3.14 3.03 0.00
CA VAL A 64 4.23 3.41 0.94
C VAL A 64 5.58 2.90 0.44
N ARG A 65 5.66 1.65 -0.03
CA ARG A 65 6.89 1.09 -0.62
C ARG A 65 7.32 1.87 -1.86
N SER A 66 6.40 2.17 -2.76
CA SER A 66 6.67 2.96 -3.97
C SER A 66 7.20 4.35 -3.63
N VAL A 67 6.63 5.03 -2.62
CA VAL A 67 7.13 6.32 -2.14
C VAL A 67 8.55 6.19 -1.59
N ILE A 68 8.84 5.17 -0.78
CA ILE A 68 10.20 4.90 -0.27
C ILE A 68 11.18 4.69 -1.44
N PHE A 69 10.81 3.88 -2.43
CA PHE A 69 11.65 3.63 -3.61
C PHE A 69 11.89 4.90 -4.44
N MET A 70 10.87 5.73 -4.65
CA MET A 70 11.01 6.97 -5.41
C MET A 70 11.87 8.00 -4.67
N MET A 71 11.70 8.13 -3.35
CA MET A 71 12.55 8.98 -2.51
C MET A 71 14.01 8.50 -2.51
N ALA A 72 14.23 7.19 -2.39
CA ALA A 72 15.56 6.59 -2.48
C ALA A 72 16.20 6.82 -3.85
N LEU A 73 15.42 6.75 -4.93
CA LEU A 73 15.86 7.05 -6.28
C LEU A 73 16.23 8.52 -6.45
N MET A 74 15.47 9.46 -5.86
CA MET A 74 15.85 10.88 -5.85
C MET A 74 17.21 11.08 -5.20
N GLU A 75 17.46 10.43 -4.06
CA GLU A 75 18.73 10.55 -3.34
C GLU A 75 19.89 9.94 -4.14
N ALA A 76 19.65 8.79 -4.79
CA ALA A 76 20.63 8.17 -5.68
C ALA A 76 20.92 9.00 -6.94
N LEU A 77 19.92 9.71 -7.50
CA LEU A 77 20.12 10.63 -8.63
C LEU A 77 20.80 11.93 -8.22
N ARG A 78 20.59 12.39 -6.98
CA ARG A 78 21.22 13.61 -6.45
C ARG A 78 22.72 13.42 -6.28
N HIS A 79 23.14 12.31 -5.67
CA HIS A 79 24.54 12.02 -5.39
C HIS A 79 25.24 11.24 -6.51
N GLY A 80 24.49 10.45 -7.27
CA GLY A 80 25.02 9.48 -8.22
C GLY A 80 25.19 8.10 -7.56
N PRO A 81 24.84 6.99 -8.25
CA PRO A 81 24.81 5.65 -7.64
C PRO A 81 26.21 5.14 -7.23
N LEU A 82 27.27 5.49 -7.98
CA LEU A 82 28.63 5.12 -7.61
C LEU A 82 29.12 5.86 -6.36
N GLN A 83 28.90 7.17 -6.30
CA GLN A 83 29.27 8.00 -5.16
C GLN A 83 28.52 7.58 -3.90
N LEU A 84 27.23 7.22 -4.03
CA LEU A 84 26.44 6.74 -2.92
C LEU A 84 26.95 5.37 -2.42
N ALA A 85 27.24 4.42 -3.32
CA ALA A 85 27.74 3.09 -2.95
C ALA A 85 29.15 3.13 -2.32
N TYR A 86 29.97 4.09 -2.72
CA TYR A 86 31.34 4.27 -2.22
C TYR A 86 31.50 5.48 -1.29
N SER A 87 30.42 6.00 -0.70
CA SER A 87 30.48 7.20 0.15
C SER A 87 31.56 7.06 1.24
N GLY A 88 32.50 8.02 1.31
CA GLY A 88 33.63 8.00 2.25
C GLY A 88 34.73 6.96 1.95
N LYS A 89 34.72 6.33 0.77
CA LYS A 89 35.74 5.36 0.31
C LYS A 89 36.19 5.70 -1.11
N HIS A 90 37.35 5.18 -1.52
CA HIS A 90 37.88 5.30 -2.89
C HIS A 90 37.93 6.74 -3.44
N GLY A 91 38.20 7.73 -2.58
CA GLY A 91 38.28 9.14 -2.96
C GLY A 91 36.95 9.90 -3.06
N TYR A 92 35.81 9.25 -2.83
CA TYR A 92 34.51 9.92 -2.78
C TYR A 92 34.30 10.64 -1.43
N PRO A 93 33.62 11.80 -1.42
CA PRO A 93 33.38 12.56 -0.20
C PRO A 93 32.56 11.75 0.81
N GLN A 94 32.77 12.03 2.10
CA GLN A 94 31.94 11.46 3.15
C GLN A 94 30.51 12.03 3.08
N PRO A 95 29.50 11.26 3.53
CA PRO A 95 28.12 11.75 3.61
C PRO A 95 28.07 13.06 4.40
N GLY A 96 27.36 14.06 3.88
CA GLY A 96 27.17 15.32 4.57
C GLY A 96 26.29 15.17 5.83
N PRO A 97 26.22 16.21 6.67
CA PRO A 97 25.35 16.20 7.85
C PRO A 97 23.87 16.08 7.50
N GLU A 98 23.48 16.29 6.24
CA GLU A 98 22.11 16.13 5.71
C GLU A 98 21.90 14.79 4.99
N ASP A 99 22.89 13.89 4.93
CA ASP A 99 22.83 12.63 4.18
C ASP A 99 22.51 11.45 5.11
N PHE A 100 21.42 11.59 5.85
CA PHE A 100 20.89 10.58 6.76
C PHE A 100 19.40 10.36 6.53
N GLY A 101 18.87 9.22 6.98
CA GLY A 101 17.44 8.91 6.88
C GLY A 101 17.12 7.62 6.12
N ILE A 102 15.82 7.36 5.99
CA ILE A 102 15.26 6.15 5.39
C ILE A 102 15.55 6.12 3.88
N ALA A 103 15.34 7.24 3.18
CA ALA A 103 15.53 7.28 1.73
C ALA A 103 17.01 7.11 1.36
N TYR A 104 17.91 7.75 2.11
CA TYR A 104 19.35 7.62 1.93
C TYR A 104 19.83 6.17 2.13
N ASN A 105 19.42 5.53 3.22
CA ASN A 105 19.80 4.13 3.50
C ASN A 105 19.30 3.15 2.45
N VAL A 106 18.06 3.32 1.98
CA VAL A 106 17.51 2.48 0.91
C VAL A 106 18.20 2.77 -0.42
N GLY A 107 18.50 4.05 -0.71
CA GLY A 107 19.25 4.47 -1.88
C GLY A 107 20.66 3.87 -1.90
N TYR A 108 21.36 3.88 -0.77
CA TYR A 108 22.66 3.25 -0.59
C TYR A 108 22.60 1.76 -0.91
N PHE A 109 21.63 1.03 -0.32
CA PHE A 109 21.47 -0.40 -0.56
C PHE A 109 21.18 -0.73 -2.04
N LEU A 110 20.29 0.03 -2.68
CA LEU A 110 19.97 -0.15 -4.10
C LEU A 110 21.15 0.17 -5.01
N SER A 111 21.88 1.23 -4.70
CA SER A 111 23.06 1.64 -5.48
C SER A 111 24.19 0.62 -5.34
N TRP A 112 24.37 0.05 -4.14
CA TRP A 112 25.30 -1.04 -3.91
C TRP A 112 24.92 -2.29 -4.71
N LEU A 113 23.64 -2.69 -4.70
CA LEU A 113 23.16 -3.82 -5.48
C LEU A 113 23.34 -3.59 -6.98
N TYR A 114 23.06 -2.37 -7.46
CA TYR A 114 23.33 -1.96 -8.84
C TYR A 114 24.80 -2.12 -9.21
N VAL A 115 25.73 -1.61 -8.38
CA VAL A 115 27.17 -1.75 -8.61
C VAL A 115 27.59 -3.22 -8.60
N CYS A 116 27.09 -4.03 -7.66
CA CYS A 116 27.38 -5.47 -7.63
C CYS A 116 26.90 -6.17 -8.91
N LEU A 117 25.67 -5.89 -9.36
CA LEU A 117 25.12 -6.49 -10.58
C LEU A 117 25.88 -6.02 -11.83
N PHE A 118 26.28 -4.75 -11.88
CA PHE A 118 27.13 -4.21 -12.94
C PHE A 118 28.50 -4.90 -12.97
N MET A 119 29.15 -5.07 -11.82
CA MET A 119 30.45 -5.73 -11.73
C MET A 119 30.40 -7.23 -12.07
N ILE A 120 29.35 -7.93 -11.67
CA ILE A 120 29.21 -9.39 -11.89
C ILE A 120 28.71 -9.72 -13.29
N VAL A 121 27.81 -8.90 -13.85
CA VAL A 121 27.16 -9.20 -15.13
C VAL A 121 27.80 -8.39 -16.24
N TYR A 122 27.88 -7.07 -16.08
CA TYR A 122 28.26 -6.18 -17.19
C TYR A 122 29.76 -6.22 -17.48
N VAL A 123 30.61 -6.13 -16.45
CA VAL A 123 32.08 -6.12 -16.63
C VAL A 123 32.59 -7.39 -17.32
N PRO A 124 32.27 -8.62 -16.89
CA PRO A 124 32.76 -9.80 -17.59
C PRO A 124 32.15 -9.99 -18.98
N LEU A 125 30.90 -9.58 -19.23
CA LEU A 125 30.24 -9.76 -20.52
C LEU A 125 30.59 -8.71 -21.58
N PHE A 126 30.93 -7.48 -21.16
CA PHE A 126 31.08 -6.33 -22.05
C PHE A 126 32.41 -5.57 -21.91
N SER A 127 33.31 -5.97 -21.00
CA SER A 127 34.64 -5.35 -20.87
C SER A 127 35.48 -5.38 -22.16
N TRP A 128 35.21 -6.33 -23.05
CA TRP A 128 35.88 -6.45 -24.36
C TRP A 128 35.27 -5.54 -25.44
N TRP A 129 34.08 -4.98 -25.23
CA TRP A 129 33.35 -4.16 -26.21
C TRP A 129 33.43 -2.65 -25.90
N VAL A 130 33.67 -2.27 -24.64
CA VAL A 130 33.82 -0.85 -24.25
C VAL A 130 35.20 -0.34 -24.69
N PRO A 131 35.29 0.60 -25.65
CA PRO A 131 36.56 1.23 -25.99
C PRO A 131 37.11 1.87 -24.72
N LYS A 132 38.41 1.69 -24.45
CA LYS A 132 39.08 2.42 -23.36
C LYS A 132 38.93 3.90 -23.70
N SER A 133 38.04 4.58 -22.99
CA SER A 133 37.78 6.00 -23.18
C SER A 133 39.04 6.76 -22.79
N GLU A 134 39.82 7.19 -23.77
CA GLU A 134 40.77 8.28 -23.59
C GLU A 134 39.99 9.55 -23.23
N PRO A 135 40.54 10.42 -22.36
CA PRO A 135 39.86 11.64 -21.94
C PRO A 135 39.79 12.58 -23.15
N SER A 136 38.63 12.61 -23.81
CA SER A 136 38.36 13.54 -24.90
C SER A 136 37.97 14.89 -24.32
N ASP A 137 38.93 15.82 -24.29
CA ASP A 137 38.74 17.26 -24.06
C ASP A 137 37.97 17.90 -25.24
N SER A 138 36.74 17.46 -25.50
CA SER A 138 35.86 18.12 -26.47
C SER A 138 34.94 19.10 -25.75
N THR A 139 35.14 20.38 -26.00
CA THR A 139 34.48 21.52 -25.36
C THR A 139 33.01 21.71 -25.78
N ASP A 140 32.50 20.86 -26.67
CA ASP A 140 31.10 20.84 -27.09
C ASP A 140 30.32 19.75 -26.34
N PRO A 141 29.19 20.10 -25.67
CA PRO A 141 28.39 19.11 -24.97
C PRO A 141 27.85 18.10 -25.98
N SER A 142 28.29 16.85 -25.83
CA SER A 142 27.88 15.74 -26.69
C SER A 142 26.36 15.58 -26.68
N ALA A 143 25.77 15.00 -27.73
CA ALA A 143 24.33 14.73 -27.76
C ALA A 143 23.86 13.92 -26.54
N THR A 144 24.76 13.09 -26.00
CA THR A 144 24.59 12.34 -24.75
C THR A 144 24.52 13.23 -23.52
N ASP A 145 25.30 14.31 -23.43
CA ASP A 145 25.25 15.25 -22.30
C ASP A 145 23.97 16.10 -22.33
N LYS A 146 23.53 16.51 -23.52
CA LYS A 146 22.25 17.21 -23.70
C LYS A 146 21.07 16.31 -23.34
N LEU A 147 21.09 15.05 -23.77
CA LEU A 147 20.07 14.07 -23.40
C LEU A 147 20.08 13.78 -21.90
N ALA A 148 21.25 13.58 -21.28
CA ALA A 148 21.38 13.36 -19.84
C ALA A 148 20.86 14.56 -19.03
N HIS A 149 21.12 15.79 -19.48
CA HIS A 149 20.59 16.99 -18.88
C HIS A 149 19.06 17.06 -18.97
N VAL A 150 18.49 16.80 -20.16
CA VAL A 150 17.03 16.77 -20.34
C VAL A 150 16.38 15.68 -19.48
N LEU A 151 16.96 14.48 -19.43
CA LEU A 151 16.48 13.37 -18.61
C LEU A 151 16.53 13.71 -17.11
N LYS A 152 17.59 14.40 -16.67
CA LYS A 152 17.73 14.90 -15.31
C LYS A 152 16.65 15.92 -14.97
N VAL A 153 16.38 16.88 -15.86
CA VAL A 153 15.32 17.89 -15.67
C VAL A 153 13.94 17.23 -15.61
N ILE A 154 13.65 16.29 -16.52
CA ILE A 154 12.38 15.56 -16.52
C ILE A 154 12.23 14.77 -15.22
N ASN A 155 13.26 14.03 -14.79
CA ASN A 155 13.23 13.26 -13.54
C ASN A 155 13.06 14.15 -12.30
N MET A 156 13.64 15.35 -12.31
CA MET A 156 13.53 16.32 -11.21
C MET A 156 12.08 16.74 -10.93
N TYR A 157 11.23 16.79 -11.97
CA TYR A 157 9.80 17.10 -11.81
C TYR A 157 8.91 15.86 -11.76
N LEU A 158 9.24 14.82 -12.52
CA LEU A 158 8.42 13.61 -12.63
C LEU A 158 8.40 12.82 -11.31
N ILE A 159 9.55 12.67 -10.65
CA ILE A 159 9.62 11.90 -9.41
C ILE A 159 8.78 12.52 -8.28
N PRO A 160 8.91 13.82 -7.93
CA PRO A 160 8.05 14.41 -6.91
C PRO A 160 6.57 14.42 -7.32
N PHE A 161 6.26 14.57 -8.61
CA PHE A 161 4.89 14.45 -9.11
C PHE A 161 4.30 13.05 -8.88
N THR A 162 5.07 12.00 -9.18
CA THR A 162 4.63 10.61 -8.95
C THR A 162 4.48 10.28 -7.46
N ILE A 163 5.36 10.82 -6.60
CA ILE A 163 5.21 10.74 -5.14
C ILE A 163 3.88 11.38 -4.72
N GLY A 164 3.56 12.56 -5.24
CA GLY A 164 2.29 13.24 -4.99
C GLY A 164 1.08 12.39 -5.37
N ILE A 165 1.07 11.79 -6.57
CA ILE A 165 -0.01 10.89 -7.01
C ILE A 165 -0.12 9.68 -6.07
N ALA A 166 0.99 9.06 -5.67
CA ALA A 166 0.99 7.92 -4.76
C ALA A 166 0.39 8.26 -3.39
N LEU A 167 0.68 9.46 -2.86
CA LEU A 167 0.11 9.96 -1.61
C LEU A 167 -1.40 10.24 -1.73
N VAL A 168 -1.85 10.85 -2.83
CA VAL A 168 -3.28 11.06 -3.09
C VAL A 168 -4.01 9.72 -3.19
N GLN A 169 -3.41 8.74 -3.88
CA GLN A 169 -3.99 7.41 -3.99
C GLN A 169 -4.00 6.68 -2.64
N HIS A 170 -3.00 6.90 -1.80
CA HIS A 170 -2.97 6.40 -0.43
C HIS A 170 -4.12 6.99 0.41
N LEU A 171 -4.35 8.31 0.34
CA LEU A 171 -5.50 8.97 0.98
C LEU A 171 -6.83 8.41 0.49
N PHE A 172 -6.97 8.17 -0.82
CA PHE A 172 -8.16 7.55 -1.39
C PHE A 172 -8.44 6.17 -0.77
N TYR A 173 -7.42 5.33 -0.56
CA TYR A 173 -7.59 4.03 0.08
C TYR A 173 -7.91 4.14 1.57
N ILE A 174 -7.36 5.13 2.28
CA ILE A 174 -7.73 5.42 3.67
C ILE A 174 -9.22 5.76 3.75
N VAL A 175 -9.66 6.74 2.96
CA VAL A 175 -11.07 7.17 2.91
C VAL A 175 -11.99 6.01 2.54
N SER A 176 -11.58 5.17 1.59
CA SER A 176 -12.30 3.96 1.21
C SER A 176 -12.46 2.97 2.37
N CYS A 177 -11.42 2.77 3.20
CA CYS A 177 -11.50 1.94 4.41
C CYS A 177 -12.48 2.50 5.45
N PHE A 178 -12.61 3.83 5.56
CA PHE A 178 -13.53 4.50 6.47
C PHE A 178 -14.99 4.48 6.01
N ILE A 179 -15.21 4.57 4.70
CA ILE A 179 -16.53 4.51 4.09
C ILE A 179 -17.04 3.06 4.09
N TYR A 180 -16.28 2.15 3.47
CA TYR A 180 -16.66 0.76 3.23
C TYR A 180 -16.23 -0.16 4.38
N VAL A 181 -16.93 -0.02 5.49
CA VAL A 181 -16.64 -0.75 6.74
C VAL A 181 -17.23 -2.17 6.73
N ASP A 182 -18.42 -2.33 6.14
CA ASP A 182 -19.20 -3.57 6.14
C ASP A 182 -19.23 -4.23 4.75
N SER A 183 -19.74 -5.45 4.69
CA SER A 183 -19.91 -6.21 3.46
C SER A 183 -20.90 -5.52 2.52
N ARG A 184 -20.68 -5.59 1.21
CA ARG A 184 -21.50 -4.88 0.21
C ARG A 184 -21.79 -5.74 -1.02
N ALA A 185 -22.83 -5.39 -1.77
CA ALA A 185 -23.03 -5.98 -3.10
C ALA A 185 -21.82 -5.69 -4.01
N LYS A 186 -21.37 -6.70 -4.76
CA LYS A 186 -20.21 -6.61 -5.65
C LYS A 186 -20.35 -5.42 -6.62
N LYS A 187 -19.29 -4.61 -6.74
CA LYS A 187 -19.25 -3.38 -7.58
C LYS A 187 -20.25 -2.27 -7.22
N SER A 188 -20.93 -2.34 -6.08
CA SER A 188 -21.80 -1.25 -5.65
C SER A 188 -20.97 -0.04 -5.18
N CYS A 189 -21.28 1.13 -5.74
CA CYS A 189 -20.78 2.43 -5.28
C CYS A 189 -21.73 3.10 -4.29
N ALA A 190 -22.81 2.42 -3.87
CA ALA A 190 -23.75 2.98 -2.91
C ALA A 190 -23.08 3.15 -1.54
N PHE A 191 -23.32 4.28 -0.90
CA PHE A 191 -22.83 4.53 0.45
C PHE A 191 -23.51 3.59 1.45
N PRO A 192 -22.75 2.93 2.34
CA PRO A 192 -23.34 2.05 3.33
C PRO A 192 -24.13 2.86 4.37
N PRO A 193 -25.23 2.30 4.90
CA PRO A 193 -26.01 2.97 5.93
C PRO A 193 -25.16 3.21 7.20
N ASN A 194 -25.34 4.38 7.82
CA ASN A 194 -24.65 4.74 9.06
C ASN A 194 -25.32 4.07 10.27
N THR A 195 -24.98 2.80 10.51
CA THR A 195 -25.43 2.07 11.70
C THR A 195 -24.51 2.33 12.90
N ARG A 196 -25.03 2.09 14.13
CA ARG A 196 -24.21 2.15 15.36
C ARG A 196 -22.98 1.24 15.28
N LYS A 197 -23.11 0.06 14.66
CA LYS A 197 -22.00 -0.89 14.42
C LYS A 197 -20.90 -0.26 13.57
N ASN A 198 -21.27 0.42 12.47
CA ASN A 198 -20.31 1.07 11.57
C ASN A 198 -19.54 2.21 12.27
N TRP A 199 -20.21 2.99 13.11
CA TRP A 199 -19.56 4.04 13.91
C TRP A 199 -18.56 3.48 14.92
N ILE A 200 -18.88 2.38 15.59
CA ILE A 200 -17.95 1.72 16.53
C ILE A 200 -16.67 1.29 15.80
N VAL A 201 -16.81 0.68 14.62
CA VAL A 201 -15.65 0.23 13.84
C VAL A 201 -14.81 1.41 13.33
N ARG A 202 -15.44 2.49 12.85
CA ARG A 202 -14.73 3.73 12.50
C ARG A 202 -13.97 4.31 13.69
N GLY A 203 -14.59 4.31 14.87
CA GLY A 203 -13.94 4.70 16.12
C GLY A 203 -12.72 3.84 16.45
N LEU A 204 -12.78 2.53 16.23
CA LEU A 204 -11.63 1.64 16.40
C LEU A 204 -10.49 1.93 15.42
N PHE A 205 -10.79 2.32 14.18
CA PHE A 205 -9.75 2.77 13.24
C PHE A 205 -9.10 4.06 13.70
N LEU A 206 -9.90 5.06 14.10
CA LEU A 206 -9.37 6.33 14.62
C LEU A 206 -8.51 6.12 15.86
N LEU A 207 -8.96 5.27 16.80
CA LEU A 207 -8.20 4.91 17.98
C LEU A 207 -6.88 4.21 17.62
N GLY A 208 -6.92 3.25 16.69
CA GLY A 208 -5.72 2.57 16.22
C GLY A 208 -4.72 3.52 15.55
N ILE A 209 -5.20 4.45 14.73
CA ILE A 209 -4.37 5.51 14.12
C ILE A 209 -3.76 6.39 15.22
N ALA A 210 -4.57 6.90 16.14
CA ALA A 210 -4.09 7.77 17.22
C ALA A 210 -3.01 7.09 18.07
N ILE A 211 -3.23 5.82 18.46
CA ILE A 211 -2.23 5.04 19.19
C ILE A 211 -0.95 4.90 18.35
N SER A 212 -1.06 4.53 17.08
CA SER A 212 0.11 4.34 16.21
C SER A 212 0.88 5.62 15.95
N THR A 213 0.21 6.76 15.78
CA THR A 213 0.88 8.04 15.49
C THR A 213 1.53 8.61 16.74
N ILE A 214 0.83 8.59 17.88
CA ILE A 214 1.37 9.10 19.16
C ILE A 214 2.55 8.24 19.62
N SER A 215 2.39 6.91 19.66
CA SER A 215 3.48 6.02 20.06
C SER A 215 4.65 6.09 19.09
N GLY A 216 4.38 6.12 17.78
CA GLY A 216 5.41 6.25 16.77
C GLY A 216 6.20 7.55 16.92
N TYR A 217 5.53 8.70 17.07
CA TYR A 217 6.20 9.98 17.32
C TYR A 217 7.07 9.95 18.58
N PHE A 218 6.57 9.41 19.68
CA PHE A 218 7.32 9.30 20.93
C PHE A 218 8.56 8.40 20.77
N ILE A 219 8.44 7.26 20.09
CA ILE A 219 9.56 6.34 19.84
C ILE A 219 10.64 7.02 19.00
N PHE A 220 10.28 7.72 17.92
CA PHE A 220 11.26 8.43 17.08
C PHE A 220 11.95 9.56 17.85
N LYS A 221 11.21 10.31 18.69
CA LYS A 221 11.79 11.32 19.59
C LYS A 221 12.77 10.71 20.59
N MET A 222 12.43 9.56 21.17
CA MET A 222 13.28 8.88 22.13
C MET A 222 14.55 8.32 21.46
N LEU A 223 14.42 7.73 20.27
CA LEU A 223 15.55 7.23 19.49
C LEU A 223 16.51 8.35 19.06
N ALA A 224 15.96 9.51 18.67
CA ALA A 224 16.76 10.69 18.37
C ALA A 224 17.49 11.22 19.61
N ALA A 225 16.82 11.24 20.77
CA ALA A 225 17.43 11.68 22.03
C ALA A 225 18.60 10.78 22.50
N GLN A 226 18.62 9.51 22.08
CA GLN A 226 19.69 8.56 22.37
C GLN A 226 20.71 8.42 21.21
N ASP A 227 20.62 9.28 20.20
CA ASP A 227 21.51 9.30 19.02
C ASP A 227 21.54 7.97 18.23
N LEU A 228 20.47 7.16 18.34
CA LEU A 228 20.36 5.83 17.72
C LEU A 228 19.76 5.90 16.31
N ALA A 229 18.76 6.76 16.09
CA ALA A 229 18.11 6.89 14.79
C ALA A 229 17.60 8.32 14.57
N HIS A 230 18.05 8.91 13.47
CA HIS A 230 17.60 10.21 12.98
C HIS A 230 16.81 10.04 11.69
N VAL A 231 15.62 10.63 11.65
CA VAL A 231 14.75 10.66 10.46
C VAL A 231 14.54 12.12 10.10
N LYS A 232 14.78 12.47 8.83
CA LYS A 232 14.49 13.81 8.32
C LYS A 232 13.01 14.13 8.48
N ASP A 233 12.67 15.36 8.86
CA ASP A 233 11.28 15.77 9.05
C ASP A 233 10.41 15.51 7.81
N ILE A 234 10.95 15.81 6.62
CA ILE A 234 10.27 15.56 5.35
C ILE A 234 9.97 14.06 5.16
N GLU A 235 10.95 13.19 5.44
CA GLU A 235 10.76 11.74 5.36
C GLU A 235 9.79 11.22 6.41
N TYR A 236 9.76 11.84 7.59
CA TYR A 236 8.79 11.51 8.62
C TYR A 236 7.36 11.73 8.11
N TYR A 237 7.06 12.90 7.54
CA TYR A 237 5.72 13.20 7.05
C TYR A 237 5.34 12.41 5.79
N ILE A 238 6.28 12.15 4.89
CA ILE A 238 6.01 11.50 3.60
C ILE A 238 6.02 9.96 3.70
N ILE A 239 6.82 9.38 4.59
CA ILE A 239 7.00 7.92 4.71
C ILE A 239 6.41 7.39 6.02
N VAL A 240 6.82 7.96 7.15
CA VAL A 240 6.50 7.42 8.47
C VAL A 240 5.02 7.60 8.82
N VAL A 241 4.45 8.79 8.57
CA VAL A 241 3.04 9.07 8.86
C VAL A 241 2.08 8.16 8.05
N PRO A 242 2.19 8.02 6.72
CA PRO A 242 1.38 7.06 5.97
C PRO A 242 1.53 5.61 6.45
N PHE A 243 2.74 5.22 6.86
CA PHE A 243 2.97 3.90 7.45
C PHE A 243 2.26 3.72 8.79
N GLN A 244 2.34 4.71 9.69
CA GLN A 244 1.64 4.69 10.99
C GLN A 244 0.12 4.66 10.82
N ILE A 245 -0.43 5.43 9.88
CA ILE A 245 -1.86 5.40 9.57
C ILE A 245 -2.27 3.99 9.11
N ASN A 246 -1.51 3.38 8.21
CA ASN A 246 -1.75 2.02 7.72
C ASN A 246 -1.71 1.00 8.87
N PHE A 247 -0.71 1.10 9.76
CA PHE A 247 -0.60 0.25 10.95
C PHE A 247 -1.77 0.46 11.93
N GLY A 248 -2.21 1.70 12.12
CA GLY A 248 -3.35 2.02 12.97
C GLY A 248 -4.67 1.43 12.45
N ILE A 249 -4.95 1.56 11.14
CA ILE A 249 -6.13 0.93 10.52
C ILE A 249 -6.03 -0.60 10.64
N PHE A 250 -4.84 -1.17 10.54
CA PHE A 250 -4.60 -2.60 10.75
C PHE A 250 -4.93 -3.04 12.18
N LEU A 251 -4.49 -2.29 13.20
CA LEU A 251 -4.86 -2.55 14.60
C LEU A 251 -6.38 -2.51 14.81
N GLY A 252 -7.05 -1.47 14.29
CA GLY A 252 -8.50 -1.37 14.40
C GLY A 252 -9.23 -2.50 13.67
N THR A 253 -8.67 -3.01 12.58
CA THR A 253 -9.19 -4.20 11.87
C THR A 253 -9.06 -5.48 12.68
N ILE A 254 -7.93 -5.69 13.37
CA ILE A 254 -7.77 -6.82 14.29
C ILE A 254 -8.80 -6.73 15.42
N MET A 255 -9.02 -5.54 15.98
CA MET A 255 -10.01 -5.33 17.04
C MET A 255 -11.42 -5.66 16.56
N GLN A 256 -11.82 -5.19 15.36
CA GLN A 256 -13.11 -5.58 14.77
C GLN A 256 -13.24 -7.09 14.63
N PHE A 257 -12.23 -7.76 14.05
CA PHE A 257 -12.26 -9.21 13.87
C PHE A 257 -12.40 -9.96 15.20
N ARG A 258 -11.70 -9.51 16.25
CA ARG A 258 -11.83 -10.07 17.60
C ARG A 258 -13.24 -9.88 18.16
N MET A 259 -13.84 -8.70 18.00
CA MET A 259 -15.21 -8.46 18.46
C MET A 259 -16.24 -9.32 17.74
N GLU A 260 -16.15 -9.43 16.41
CA GLU A 260 -17.04 -10.28 15.62
C GLU A 260 -16.90 -11.76 16.00
N LYS A 261 -15.66 -12.23 16.22
CA LYS A 261 -15.40 -13.60 16.68
C LYS A 261 -15.98 -13.87 18.07
N ILE A 262 -15.91 -12.91 18.99
CA ILE A 262 -16.50 -13.04 20.33
C ILE A 262 -18.04 -13.03 20.24
N ALA A 263 -18.62 -12.15 19.44
CA ALA A 263 -20.06 -12.08 19.21
C ALA A 263 -20.60 -13.38 18.61
N ALA A 264 -19.95 -13.92 17.58
CA ALA A 264 -20.32 -15.19 16.94
C ALA A 264 -20.25 -16.36 17.93
N ARG A 265 -19.22 -16.42 18.79
CA ARG A 265 -19.11 -17.44 19.84
C ARG A 265 -20.23 -17.34 20.88
N ARG A 266 -20.63 -16.12 21.26
CA ARG A 266 -21.75 -15.90 22.20
C ARG A 266 -23.08 -16.31 21.57
N ALA A 267 -23.32 -15.94 20.31
CA ALA A 267 -24.51 -16.34 19.57
C ALA A 267 -24.60 -17.86 19.41
N ALA A 268 -23.50 -18.54 19.06
CA ALA A 268 -23.47 -20.00 18.94
C ALA A 268 -23.73 -20.70 20.28
N LYS A 269 -23.25 -20.15 21.40
CA LYS A 269 -23.56 -20.68 22.75
C LYS A 269 -25.04 -20.49 23.10
N ALA A 270 -25.61 -19.33 22.82
CA ALA A 270 -27.02 -19.06 23.04
C ALA A 270 -27.91 -20.01 22.22
N ALA A 271 -27.63 -20.16 20.92
CA ALA A 271 -28.37 -21.08 20.04
C ALA A 271 -28.27 -22.55 20.50
N ARG A 272 -27.12 -22.98 21.01
CA ARG A 272 -26.97 -24.32 21.60
C ARG A 272 -27.77 -24.48 22.90
N ALA A 273 -27.82 -23.45 23.73
CA ALA A 273 -28.60 -23.46 24.97
C ALA A 273 -30.11 -23.53 24.67
N GLU A 274 -30.59 -22.76 23.69
CA GLU A 274 -31.98 -22.80 23.20
C GLU A 274 -32.34 -24.17 22.61
N PHE A 275 -31.45 -24.75 21.78
CA PHE A 275 -31.64 -26.09 21.24
C PHE A 275 -31.74 -27.16 22.35
N ASN A 276 -30.84 -27.13 23.34
CA ASN A 276 -30.85 -28.06 24.45
C ASN A 276 -32.10 -27.90 25.33
N ALA A 277 -32.55 -26.66 25.58
CA ALA A 277 -33.78 -26.37 26.32
C ALA A 277 -35.01 -26.97 25.59
N SER A 278 -35.15 -26.69 24.29
CA SER A 278 -36.25 -27.23 23.48
C SER A 278 -36.21 -28.75 23.39
N TYR A 279 -35.03 -29.35 23.26
CA TYR A 279 -34.87 -30.80 23.25
C TYR A 279 -35.28 -31.42 24.59
N SER A 280 -34.86 -30.83 25.71
CA SER A 280 -35.23 -31.30 27.05
C SER A 280 -36.74 -31.22 27.32
N GLU A 281 -37.41 -30.18 26.80
CA GLU A 281 -38.85 -30.00 26.92
C GLU A 281 -39.61 -31.06 26.11
N LYS A 282 -39.18 -31.31 24.87
CA LYS A 282 -39.76 -32.38 24.04
C LYS A 282 -39.57 -33.76 24.65
N GLN A 283 -38.43 -34.01 25.29
CA GLN A 283 -38.18 -35.29 25.95
C GLN A 283 -39.08 -35.49 27.17
N ARG A 284 -39.31 -34.43 27.97
CA ARG A 284 -40.27 -34.46 29.08
C ARG A 284 -41.72 -34.73 28.63
N LEU A 285 -42.10 -34.30 27.44
CA LEU A 285 -43.43 -34.55 26.88
C LEU A 285 -43.61 -35.99 26.35
N LEU A 286 -42.52 -36.71 26.08
CA LEU A 286 -42.55 -38.09 25.60
C LEU A 286 -42.49 -39.12 26.74
N ASP A 287 -42.03 -38.71 27.92
CA ASP A 287 -41.93 -39.55 29.11
C ASP A 287 -43.24 -39.59 29.95
N VAL A 288 -44.34 -38.96 29.47
CA VAL A 288 -45.70 -38.95 30.07
C VAL A 288 -46.65 -39.76 29.19
#